data_AF-A0A0N0YL73-F1
#
_entry.id   AF-A0A0N0YL73-F1
#
_cell.length_a   1.000
_cell.length_b   1.000
_cell.length_c   1.000
_cell.angle_alpha   90.00
_cell.angle_beta   90.00
_cell.angle_gamma   90.00
#
_symmetry.space_group_name_H-M   'P 1'
#
loop_
_entity.id
_entity.type
_entity.pdbx_description
1 polymer ?
#
loop_
_entity_poly.entity_id
_entity_poly.type
_entity_poly.pdbx_seq_one_letter_code
_entity_poly.pdbx_strand_id
1 'polypeptide(L)'
;MPKNSPTTYRRIGALLSGTGMVSEEKTRSTLEAAATYADDELAPYAAAQALESFGVAVSVHADDIDSIHSGYAGLLAHAAQVADGRVTISDVRVVEGEGGLEGGRSDLLEFRRNAEPVSIPAEHFAEDYYDHEAACRAIAETAHGDDPRSWHNVGFAREPGVGYDSIMVLATPEQREALHRQLGLTAF
;
A
#
# COMPACT_ATOMS: atom_id res chain seq x y z
N MET A 1 -11.80 -31.17 3.37
CA MET A 1 -10.67 -30.28 3.04
C MET A 1 -9.92 -30.00 4.34
N PRO A 2 -8.58 -30.13 4.39
CA PRO A 2 -7.83 -29.69 5.57
C PRO A 2 -8.11 -28.20 5.76
N LYS A 3 -8.47 -27.81 7.00
CA LYS A 3 -8.70 -26.41 7.36
C LYS A 3 -7.34 -25.72 7.26
N ASN A 4 -7.20 -24.72 6.38
CA ASN A 4 -5.99 -23.90 6.38
C ASN A 4 -5.79 -23.37 7.80
N SER A 5 -4.55 -23.39 8.28
CA SER A 5 -4.22 -22.77 9.56
C SER A 5 -4.70 -21.32 9.57
N PRO A 6 -5.16 -20.79 10.72
CA PRO A 6 -5.58 -19.39 10.81
C PRO A 6 -4.43 -18.46 10.39
N THR A 7 -4.77 -17.34 9.76
CA THR A 7 -3.80 -16.29 9.44
C THR A 7 -3.64 -15.41 10.67
N THR A 8 -2.41 -15.26 11.16
CA THR A 8 -2.07 -14.44 12.34
C THR A 8 -0.87 -13.55 12.04
N TYR A 9 -0.64 -12.50 12.83
CA TYR A 9 0.56 -11.66 12.71
C TYR A 9 1.85 -12.49 12.77
N ARG A 10 1.93 -13.47 13.68
CA ARG A 10 3.07 -14.38 13.79
C ARG A 10 3.31 -15.17 12.51
N ARG A 11 2.24 -15.70 11.92
CA ARG A 11 2.32 -16.45 10.66
C ARG A 11 2.76 -15.57 9.50
N ILE A 12 2.25 -14.33 9.42
CA ILE A 12 2.64 -13.35 8.40
C ILE A 12 4.12 -13.01 8.56
N GLY A 13 4.59 -12.67 9.77
CA GLY A 13 6.00 -12.37 10.02
C GLY A 13 6.93 -13.53 9.65
N ALA A 14 6.58 -14.76 10.00
CA ALA A 14 7.34 -15.94 9.62
C ALA A 14 7.42 -16.14 8.10
N LEU A 15 6.32 -15.90 7.38
CA LEU A 15 6.30 -15.96 5.92
C LEU A 15 7.20 -14.87 5.31
N LEU A 16 7.03 -13.62 5.73
CA LEU A 16 7.76 -12.48 5.18
C LEU A 16 9.28 -12.59 5.44
N SER A 17 9.67 -13.07 6.62
CA SER A 17 11.06 -13.37 6.93
C SER A 17 11.59 -14.53 6.07
N GLY A 18 10.80 -15.60 5.91
CA GLY A 18 11.20 -16.78 5.12
C GLY A 18 11.29 -16.53 3.62
N THR A 19 10.57 -15.55 3.09
CA THR A 19 10.63 -15.13 1.67
C THR A 19 11.61 -13.97 1.42
N GLY A 20 12.32 -13.52 2.46
CA GLY A 20 13.28 -12.42 2.36
C GLY A 20 12.65 -11.06 2.10
N MET A 21 11.34 -10.89 2.36
CA MET A 21 10.67 -9.59 2.24
C MET A 21 11.01 -8.66 3.41
N VAL A 22 11.32 -9.24 4.58
CA VAL A 22 11.57 -8.51 5.82
C VAL A 22 12.74 -9.15 6.56
N SER A 23 13.56 -8.36 7.25
CA SER A 23 14.61 -8.87 8.12
C SER A 23 14.04 -9.57 9.37
N GLU A 24 14.82 -10.46 9.98
CA GLU A 24 14.45 -11.06 11.26
C GLU A 24 14.26 -10.00 12.35
N GLU A 25 15.06 -8.93 12.33
CA GLU A 25 14.96 -7.81 13.28
C GLU A 25 13.63 -7.06 13.15
N LYS A 26 13.23 -6.68 11.93
CA LYS A 26 11.96 -6.01 11.69
C LYS A 26 10.78 -6.92 12.02
N THR A 27 10.89 -8.20 11.69
CA THR A 27 9.88 -9.21 12.09
C THR A 27 9.71 -9.25 13.60
N ARG A 28 10.81 -9.37 14.35
CA ARG A 28 10.80 -9.38 15.81
C ARG A 28 10.20 -8.08 16.38
N SER A 29 10.66 -6.92 15.92
CA SER A 29 10.18 -5.63 16.42
C SER A 29 8.68 -5.43 16.16
N THR A 30 8.18 -5.78 14.98
CA THR A 30 6.74 -5.70 14.67
C THR A 30 5.94 -6.68 15.55
N LEU A 31 6.43 -7.89 15.81
CA LEU A 31 5.75 -8.85 16.69
C LEU A 31 5.79 -8.45 18.17
N GLU A 32 6.84 -7.77 18.62
CA GLU A 32 6.90 -7.18 19.97
C GLU A 32 5.86 -6.06 20.12
N ALA A 33 5.70 -5.21 19.11
CA ALA A 33 4.65 -4.19 19.10
C ALA A 33 3.23 -4.81 19.07
N ALA A 34 3.07 -5.95 18.39
CA ALA A 34 1.82 -6.68 18.28
C ALA A 34 1.59 -7.72 19.38
N ALA A 35 2.40 -7.75 20.45
CA ALA A 35 2.48 -8.89 21.37
C ALA A 35 1.14 -9.32 21.98
N THR A 36 0.20 -8.39 22.17
CA THR A 36 -1.11 -8.68 22.77
C THR A 36 -2.11 -9.33 21.81
N TYR A 37 -1.87 -9.28 20.49
CA TYR A 37 -2.76 -9.80 19.45
C TYR A 37 -2.03 -10.60 18.36
N ALA A 38 -0.73 -10.89 18.55
CA ALA A 38 0.11 -11.50 17.52
C ALA A 38 -0.37 -12.90 17.06
N ASP A 39 -1.12 -13.57 17.93
CA ASP A 39 -1.64 -14.93 17.74
C ASP A 39 -3.15 -14.96 17.45
N ASP A 40 -3.81 -13.79 17.38
CA ASP A 40 -5.23 -13.69 17.05
C ASP A 40 -5.46 -13.97 15.55
N GLU A 41 -6.59 -14.61 15.25
CA GLU A 41 -7.00 -14.89 13.87
C GLU A 41 -7.41 -13.58 13.17
N LEU A 42 -6.78 -13.32 12.03
CA LEU A 42 -7.03 -12.14 11.21
C LEU A 42 -8.04 -12.44 10.11
N ALA A 43 -9.00 -11.54 9.96
CA ALA A 43 -9.80 -11.46 8.75
C ALA A 43 -8.91 -11.12 7.53
N PRO A 44 -9.33 -11.42 6.29
CA PRO A 44 -8.52 -11.19 5.09
C PRO A 44 -8.02 -9.75 4.94
N TYR A 45 -8.84 -8.75 5.24
CA TYR A 45 -8.42 -7.34 5.19
C TYR A 45 -7.35 -7.02 6.24
N ALA A 46 -7.54 -7.47 7.49
CA ALA A 46 -6.55 -7.26 8.55
C ALA A 46 -5.22 -7.97 8.25
N ALA A 47 -5.25 -9.11 7.54
CA ALA A 47 -4.05 -9.77 7.05
C ALA A 47 -3.32 -8.94 5.97
N ALA A 48 -4.05 -8.25 5.09
CA ALA A 48 -3.47 -7.33 4.13
C ALA A 48 -2.86 -6.09 4.82
N GLN A 49 -3.58 -5.48 5.78
CA GLN A 49 -3.08 -4.35 6.56
C GLN A 49 -1.83 -4.70 7.38
N ALA A 50 -1.72 -5.93 7.88
CA ALA A 50 -0.53 -6.38 8.59
C ALA A 50 0.76 -6.25 7.73
N LEU A 51 0.67 -6.36 6.40
CA LEU A 51 1.82 -6.17 5.50
C LEU A 51 2.43 -4.76 5.63
N GLU A 52 1.60 -3.74 5.84
CA GLU A 52 2.06 -2.37 6.09
C GLU A 52 2.80 -2.27 7.42
N SER A 53 2.29 -2.93 8.48
CA SER A 53 2.96 -2.98 9.79
C SER A 53 4.35 -3.63 9.74
N PHE A 54 4.55 -4.58 8.83
CA PHE A 54 5.85 -5.18 8.55
C PHE A 54 6.73 -4.34 7.61
N GLY A 55 6.22 -3.26 7.03
CA GLY A 55 6.96 -2.32 6.20
C GLY A 55 7.19 -2.79 4.77
N VAL A 56 6.33 -3.67 4.23
CA VAL A 56 6.42 -4.16 2.85
C VAL A 56 5.27 -3.67 1.97
N ALA A 57 4.35 -2.92 2.56
CA ALA A 57 3.18 -2.39 1.89
C ALA A 57 2.90 -0.95 2.35
N VAL A 58 2.07 -0.26 1.58
CA VAL A 58 1.55 1.08 1.84
C VAL A 58 0.03 1.02 1.73
N SER A 59 -0.66 1.62 2.70
CA SER A 59 -2.11 1.76 2.64
C SER A 59 -2.51 3.08 1.96
N VAL A 60 -3.37 2.99 0.94
CA VAL A 60 -4.15 4.14 0.47
C VAL A 60 -5.51 4.09 1.16
N HIS A 61 -5.70 4.98 2.14
CA HIS A 61 -6.90 5.01 2.97
C HIS A 61 -8.15 5.27 2.14
N ALA A 62 -9.20 4.49 2.42
CA ALA A 62 -10.54 4.70 1.89
C ALA A 62 -11.41 5.61 2.79
N ASP A 63 -10.83 6.09 3.89
CA ASP A 63 -11.45 7.00 4.85
C ASP A 63 -10.84 8.39 4.71
N ASP A 64 -11.38 9.35 5.48
CA ASP A 64 -11.00 10.75 5.44
C ASP A 64 -9.47 10.94 5.61
N ILE A 65 -8.89 11.77 4.75
CA ILE A 65 -7.56 12.35 4.90
C ILE A 65 -7.68 13.84 5.25
N ASP A 66 -6.64 14.40 5.88
CA ASP A 66 -6.67 15.81 6.25
C ASP A 66 -6.85 16.75 5.03
N SER A 67 -6.22 16.41 3.90
CA SER A 67 -6.35 17.14 2.63
C SER A 67 -5.64 16.43 1.48
N ILE A 68 -6.21 16.45 0.28
CA ILE A 68 -5.55 16.05 -0.98
C ILE A 68 -4.31 16.91 -1.29
N HIS A 69 -4.19 18.13 -0.76
CA HIS A 69 -3.04 18.99 -1.03
C HIS A 69 -1.78 18.60 -0.24
N SER A 70 -1.93 17.93 0.90
CA SER A 70 -0.81 17.47 1.74
C SER A 70 -0.69 15.95 1.80
N GLY A 71 -1.81 15.23 1.67
CA GLY A 71 -1.88 13.78 1.83
C GLY A 71 -0.98 13.03 0.86
N TYR A 72 -1.03 13.37 -0.43
CA TYR A 72 -0.21 12.69 -1.45
C TYR A 72 1.29 12.81 -1.16
N ALA A 73 1.76 13.94 -0.63
CA ALA A 73 3.17 14.10 -0.30
C ALA A 73 3.62 13.12 0.80
N GLY A 74 2.81 12.95 1.84
CA GLY A 74 3.06 11.98 2.90
C GLY A 74 3.01 10.53 2.39
N LEU A 75 1.99 10.21 1.59
CA LEU A 75 1.81 8.89 0.99
C LEU A 75 3.01 8.48 0.13
N LEU A 76 3.46 9.37 -0.77
CA LEU A 76 4.57 9.08 -1.67
C LEU A 76 5.92 9.07 -0.95
N ALA A 77 6.09 9.89 0.09
CA ALA A 77 7.28 9.81 0.94
C ALA A 77 7.36 8.46 1.68
N HIS A 78 6.23 7.94 2.18
CA HIS A 78 6.17 6.62 2.81
C HIS A 78 6.46 5.51 1.79
N ALA A 79 5.82 5.54 0.62
CA ALA A 79 6.07 4.57 -0.45
C ALA A 79 7.53 4.54 -0.91
N ALA A 80 8.17 5.71 -1.07
CA ALA A 80 9.58 5.79 -1.39
C ALA A 80 10.46 5.16 -0.31
N GLN A 81 10.12 5.30 0.98
CA GLN A 81 10.85 4.64 2.07
C GLN A 81 10.71 3.12 2.04
N VAL A 82 9.51 2.59 1.75
CA VAL A 82 9.28 1.15 1.56
C VAL A 82 10.06 0.62 0.34
N ALA A 83 10.22 1.43 -0.71
CA ALA A 83 11.04 1.15 -1.89
C ALA A 83 12.54 1.50 -1.70
N ASP A 84 13.08 1.28 -0.50
CA ASP A 84 14.48 1.49 -0.12
C ASP A 84 15.03 2.93 -0.26
N GLY A 85 14.15 3.93 -0.42
CA GLY A 85 14.51 5.35 -0.45
C GLY A 85 15.37 5.78 -1.64
N ARG A 86 15.49 4.94 -2.68
CA ARG A 86 16.36 5.22 -3.84
C ARG A 86 15.73 6.17 -4.86
N VAL A 87 14.41 6.26 -4.87
CA VAL A 87 13.67 7.25 -5.65
C VAL A 87 13.38 8.46 -4.77
N THR A 88 13.80 9.63 -5.23
CA THR A 88 13.39 10.90 -4.62
C THR A 88 12.08 11.37 -5.25
N ILE A 89 11.06 11.53 -4.41
CA ILE A 89 9.80 12.19 -4.77
C ILE A 89 9.84 13.61 -4.19
N SER A 90 9.51 14.60 -5.01
CA SER A 90 9.52 16.02 -4.62
C SER A 90 8.44 16.80 -5.38
N ASP A 91 8.17 18.03 -4.94
CA ASP A 91 7.22 18.96 -5.56
C ASP A 91 5.82 18.37 -5.79
N VAL A 92 5.35 17.54 -4.85
CA VAL A 92 4.02 16.91 -4.93
C VAL A 92 2.94 17.96 -4.76
N ARG A 93 2.01 18.03 -5.71
CA ARG A 93 0.87 18.94 -5.67
C ARG A 93 -0.30 18.41 -6.50
N VAL A 94 -1.50 18.82 -6.11
CA VAL A 94 -2.70 18.67 -6.93
C VAL A 94 -2.92 19.98 -7.69
N VAL A 95 -2.97 19.90 -9.02
CA VAL A 95 -3.39 21.00 -9.90
C VAL A 95 -4.87 20.81 -10.18
N GLU A 96 -5.67 21.76 -9.70
CA GLU A 96 -7.11 21.71 -9.85
C GLU A 96 -7.53 21.87 -11.32
N GLY A 97 -8.41 21.00 -11.79
CA GLY A 97 -8.92 21.05 -13.15
C GLY A 97 -10.39 21.47 -13.24
N GLU A 98 -11.07 20.95 -14.26
CA GLU A 98 -12.47 21.28 -14.52
C GLU A 98 -13.42 20.53 -13.59
N GLY A 99 -14.56 21.15 -13.29
CA GLY A 99 -15.61 20.59 -12.43
C GLY A 99 -15.57 21.12 -10.99
N GLY A 100 -16.46 20.59 -10.17
CA GLY A 100 -16.48 20.81 -8.73
C GLY A 100 -16.50 19.46 -8.03
N LEU A 101 -16.06 19.42 -6.78
CA LEU A 101 -15.88 18.17 -6.02
C LEU A 101 -17.15 17.32 -5.97
N GLU A 102 -18.32 17.92 -5.74
CA GLU A 102 -19.61 17.21 -5.68
C GLU A 102 -19.90 16.36 -6.95
N GLY A 103 -19.40 16.80 -8.11
CA GLY A 103 -19.59 16.12 -9.40
C GLY A 103 -18.35 15.36 -9.91
N GLY A 104 -17.28 15.31 -9.13
CA GLY A 104 -15.96 14.87 -9.58
C GLY A 104 -15.20 16.01 -10.27
N ARG A 105 -14.09 16.44 -9.68
CA ARG A 105 -13.16 17.41 -10.27
C ARG A 105 -12.01 16.66 -10.96
N SER A 106 -11.77 16.99 -12.22
CA SER A 106 -10.73 16.36 -13.06
C SER A 106 -9.37 17.00 -12.84
N ASP A 107 -8.70 16.63 -11.75
CA ASP A 107 -7.41 17.18 -11.32
C ASP A 107 -6.21 16.47 -11.95
N LEU A 108 -5.02 17.05 -11.74
CA LEU A 108 -3.73 16.41 -12.02
C LEU A 108 -2.91 16.31 -10.73
N LEU A 109 -2.48 15.10 -10.39
CA LEU A 109 -1.43 14.88 -9.40
C LEU A 109 -0.06 15.03 -10.08
N GLU A 110 0.64 16.12 -9.76
CA GLU A 110 1.96 16.41 -10.28
C GLU A 110 3.03 16.21 -9.21
N PHE A 111 4.18 15.66 -9.59
CA PHE A 111 5.37 15.55 -8.75
C PHE A 111 6.62 15.36 -9.60
N ARG A 112 7.80 15.31 -8.95
CA ARG A 112 9.06 14.96 -9.61
C ARG A 112 9.61 13.65 -9.06
N ARG A 113 9.91 12.72 -9.95
CA ARG A 113 10.61 11.46 -9.68
C ARG A 113 12.07 11.61 -10.11
N ASN A 114 13.01 11.65 -9.16
CA ASN A 114 14.43 11.89 -9.46
C ASN A 114 14.65 13.13 -10.34
N ALA A 115 13.94 14.21 -10.02
CA ALA A 115 13.88 15.45 -10.81
C ALA A 115 13.22 15.34 -12.19
N GLU A 116 12.68 14.20 -12.62
CA GLU A 116 11.84 14.12 -13.84
C GLU A 116 10.37 14.40 -13.50
N PRO A 117 9.66 15.25 -14.27
CA PRO A 117 8.26 15.55 -13.99
C PRO A 117 7.36 14.34 -14.28
N VAL A 118 6.42 14.10 -13.37
CA VAL A 118 5.35 13.10 -13.50
C VAL A 118 4.02 13.81 -13.31
N SER A 119 3.03 13.44 -14.12
CA SER A 119 1.67 13.97 -14.07
C SER A 119 0.68 12.82 -14.24
N ILE A 120 -0.19 12.64 -13.25
CA ILE A 120 -1.18 11.56 -13.21
C ILE A 120 -2.58 12.19 -13.11
N PRO A 121 -3.51 11.86 -14.01
CA PRO A 121 -4.91 12.26 -13.85
C PRO A 121 -5.50 11.73 -12.56
N ALA A 122 -6.25 12.56 -11.86
CA ALA A 122 -6.96 12.23 -10.63
C ALA A 122 -8.39 12.82 -10.67
N GLU A 123 -9.37 12.05 -10.24
CA GLU A 123 -10.76 12.47 -10.09
C GLU A 123 -11.10 12.58 -8.60
N HIS A 124 -11.16 13.82 -8.10
CA HIS A 124 -11.48 14.06 -6.69
C HIS A 124 -12.96 14.41 -6.53
N PHE A 125 -13.63 13.68 -5.64
CA PHE A 125 -15.01 13.92 -5.25
C PHE A 125 -15.13 14.75 -3.96
N ALA A 126 -14.02 14.91 -3.24
CA ALA A 126 -13.91 15.69 -2.01
C ALA A 126 -12.44 16.04 -1.74
N GLU A 127 -12.19 17.04 -0.88
CA GLU A 127 -10.82 17.46 -0.54
C GLU A 127 -10.15 16.55 0.48
N ASP A 128 -10.91 15.68 1.12
CA ASP A 128 -10.52 14.78 2.20
C ASP A 128 -10.55 13.31 1.76
N TYR A 129 -10.54 13.01 0.46
CA TYR A 129 -10.42 11.65 -0.06
C TYR A 129 -9.40 11.55 -1.19
N TYR A 130 -8.58 10.51 -1.17
CA TYR A 130 -7.74 10.18 -2.30
C TYR A 130 -8.59 9.73 -3.49
N ASP A 131 -8.19 10.11 -4.70
CA ASP A 131 -8.38 9.22 -5.84
C ASP A 131 -7.46 8.00 -5.65
N HIS A 132 -8.05 6.84 -5.37
CA HIS A 132 -7.34 5.59 -5.15
C HIS A 132 -6.56 5.10 -6.37
N GLU A 133 -7.09 5.28 -7.58
CA GLU A 133 -6.41 4.88 -8.80
C GLU A 133 -5.17 5.75 -9.02
N ALA A 134 -5.33 7.07 -8.93
CA ALA A 134 -4.23 8.02 -9.04
C ALA A 134 -3.17 7.77 -7.95
N ALA A 135 -3.60 7.52 -6.70
CA ALA A 135 -2.72 7.19 -5.59
C ALA A 135 -1.91 5.91 -5.85
N CYS A 136 -2.55 4.82 -6.28
CA CYS A 136 -1.86 3.57 -6.58
C CYS A 136 -0.86 3.74 -7.74
N ARG A 137 -1.24 4.47 -8.79
CA ARG A 137 -0.34 4.79 -9.91
C ARG A 137 0.85 5.62 -9.46
N ALA A 138 0.64 6.60 -8.59
CA ALA A 138 1.71 7.43 -8.04
C ALA A 138 2.65 6.63 -7.12
N ILE A 139 2.12 5.71 -6.31
CA ILE A 139 2.94 4.77 -5.52
C ILE A 139 3.81 3.92 -6.45
N ALA A 140 3.27 3.43 -7.56
CA ALA A 140 4.01 2.59 -8.51
C ALA A 140 5.28 3.29 -9.06
N GLU A 141 5.25 4.62 -9.21
CA GLU A 141 6.40 5.43 -9.65
C GLU A 141 7.56 5.46 -8.64
N THR A 142 7.34 5.04 -7.39
CA THR A 142 8.40 4.95 -6.38
C THR A 142 9.30 3.72 -6.53
N ALA A 143 8.92 2.75 -7.37
CA ALA A 143 9.79 1.62 -7.71
C ALA A 143 10.99 2.09 -8.55
N HIS A 144 12.18 1.51 -8.32
CA HIS A 144 13.38 1.80 -9.09
C HIS A 144 13.76 0.64 -10.03
N GLY A 145 14.38 0.94 -11.17
CA GLY A 145 14.60 -0.05 -12.24
C GLY A 145 15.51 -1.23 -11.88
N ASP A 146 16.40 -1.06 -10.89
CA ASP A 146 17.27 -2.13 -10.40
C ASP A 146 16.63 -3.02 -9.31
N ASP A 147 15.39 -2.74 -8.91
CA ASP A 147 14.62 -3.57 -7.99
C ASP A 147 13.83 -4.62 -8.77
N PRO A 148 13.99 -5.93 -8.52
CA PRO A 148 13.15 -6.95 -9.14
C PRO A 148 11.69 -6.94 -8.63
N ARG A 149 11.38 -6.18 -7.57
CA ARG A 149 10.03 -6.04 -7.03
C ARG A 149 9.25 -4.97 -7.79
N SER A 150 7.94 -5.17 -7.86
CA SER A 150 6.98 -4.17 -8.35
C SER A 150 5.84 -3.99 -7.37
N TRP A 151 5.20 -2.82 -7.42
CA TRP A 151 4.03 -2.52 -6.59
C TRP A 151 2.78 -3.22 -7.15
N HIS A 152 2.02 -3.84 -6.27
CA HIS A 152 0.76 -4.51 -6.61
C HIS A 152 -0.32 -4.25 -5.58
N ASN A 153 -1.55 -4.10 -6.03
CA ASN A 153 -2.69 -4.04 -5.14
C ASN A 153 -2.99 -5.44 -4.58
N VAL A 154 -3.08 -5.55 -3.26
CA VAL A 154 -3.42 -6.79 -2.57
C VAL A 154 -4.93 -6.98 -2.60
N GLY A 155 -5.36 -8.00 -3.35
CA GLY A 155 -6.72 -8.50 -3.35
C GLY A 155 -6.99 -9.43 -2.16
N PHE A 156 -8.21 -9.31 -1.62
CA PHE A 156 -8.74 -10.12 -0.55
C PHE A 156 -10.27 -10.17 -0.69
N ALA A 157 -10.91 -11.11 0.02
CA ALA A 157 -12.38 -11.18 0.05
C ALA A 157 -12.95 -9.91 0.69
N ARG A 158 -13.83 -9.22 -0.03
CA ARG A 158 -14.47 -7.96 0.41
C ARG A 158 -15.94 -8.18 0.73
N GLU A 159 -16.39 -7.53 1.79
CA GLU A 159 -17.83 -7.42 2.10
C GLU A 159 -18.45 -6.24 1.34
N PRO A 160 -19.63 -6.41 0.71
CA PRO A 160 -20.31 -5.32 0.03
C PRO A 160 -20.64 -4.15 0.97
N GLY A 161 -20.46 -2.92 0.49
CA GLY A 161 -20.83 -1.70 1.23
C GLY A 161 -19.83 -1.27 2.31
N VAL A 162 -18.68 -1.96 2.43
CA VAL A 162 -17.60 -1.57 3.34
C VAL A 162 -16.50 -0.88 2.53
N GLY A 163 -16.06 0.30 3.00
CA GLY A 163 -14.88 0.98 2.49
C GLY A 163 -13.62 0.23 2.91
N TYR A 164 -12.75 -0.10 1.96
CA TYR A 164 -11.48 -0.77 2.23
C TYR A 164 -10.35 0.01 1.59
N ASP A 165 -9.27 0.15 2.34
CA ASP A 165 -8.03 0.70 1.83
C ASP A 165 -7.53 -0.12 0.63
N SER A 166 -6.79 0.56 -0.23
CA SER A 166 -5.99 -0.11 -1.25
C SER A 166 -4.60 -0.37 -0.68
N ILE A 167 -4.31 -1.62 -0.38
CA ILE A 167 -3.02 -2.04 0.14
C ILE A 167 -2.09 -2.35 -1.03
N MET A 168 -1.08 -1.51 -1.24
CA MET A 168 -0.06 -1.70 -2.27
C MET A 168 1.12 -2.43 -1.65
N VAL A 169 1.50 -3.61 -2.14
CA VAL A 169 2.67 -4.38 -1.67
C VAL A 169 3.79 -4.33 -2.70
N LEU A 170 5.03 -4.14 -2.25
CA LEU A 170 6.23 -4.19 -3.10
C LEU A 170 6.84 -5.60 -3.02
N ALA A 171 6.70 -6.39 -4.08
CA ALA A 171 7.09 -7.80 -4.06
C ALA A 171 7.57 -8.32 -5.42
N THR A 172 8.44 -9.33 -5.41
CA THR A 172 8.77 -10.11 -6.62
C THR A 172 7.63 -11.08 -6.98
N PRO A 173 7.57 -11.64 -8.20
CA PRO A 173 6.58 -12.64 -8.56
C PRO A 173 6.53 -13.84 -7.60
N GLU A 174 7.68 -14.34 -7.14
CA GLU A 174 7.79 -15.48 -6.22
C GLU A 174 7.24 -15.12 -4.83
N GLN A 175 7.51 -13.90 -4.36
CA GLN A 175 6.99 -13.40 -3.09
C GLN A 175 5.46 -13.26 -3.14
N ARG A 176 4.90 -12.72 -4.23
CA ARG A 176 3.43 -12.65 -4.43
C ARG A 176 2.79 -14.03 -4.43
N GLU A 177 3.38 -14.99 -5.12
CA GLU A 177 2.89 -16.37 -5.15
C GLU A 177 2.94 -17.03 -3.76
N ALA A 178 3.96 -16.70 -2.95
CA ALA A 178 4.02 -17.15 -1.57
C ALA A 178 2.90 -16.52 -0.70
N LEU A 179 2.67 -15.21 -0.81
CA LEU A 179 1.55 -14.52 -0.15
C LEU A 179 0.20 -15.14 -0.54
N HIS A 180 0.01 -15.42 -1.82
CA HIS A 180 -1.20 -16.05 -2.33
C HIS A 180 -1.44 -17.44 -1.76
N ARG A 181 -0.47 -18.35 -1.91
CA ARG A 181 -0.64 -19.74 -1.45
C ARG A 181 -0.76 -19.86 0.07
N GLN A 182 -0.05 -19.01 0.81
CA GLN A 182 0.03 -19.15 2.26
C GLN A 182 -1.03 -18.31 2.99
N LEU A 183 -1.35 -17.11 2.52
CA LEU A 183 -2.28 -16.21 3.19
C LEU A 183 -3.63 -16.06 2.47
N GLY A 184 -3.74 -16.56 1.23
CA GLY A 184 -4.94 -16.37 0.41
C GLY A 184 -5.08 -14.96 -0.17
N LEU A 185 -4.03 -14.13 -0.07
CA LEU A 185 -3.99 -12.77 -0.60
C LEU A 185 -3.66 -12.82 -2.10
N THR A 186 -4.51 -12.28 -2.95
CA THR A 186 -4.19 -12.16 -4.38
C THR A 186 -3.40 -10.87 -4.62
N ALA A 187 -2.55 -10.86 -5.64
CA ALA A 187 -1.88 -9.63 -6.09
C ALA A 187 -1.95 -9.65 -7.62
N PHE A 188 -2.66 -8.69 -8.21
CA PHE A 188 -2.76 -8.55 -9.66
C PHE A 188 -1.74 -7.51 -10.12
#